data_AF-A0A8H6XM57-F1
#
_entry.id   AF-A0A8H6XM57-F1
#
_cell.length_a   1.000
_cell.length_b   1.000
_cell.length_c   1.000
_cell.angle_alpha   90.00
_cell.angle_beta   90.00
_cell.angle_gamma   90.00
#
_symmetry.space_group_name_H-M   'P 1'
#
loop_
_entity.id
_entity.type
_entity.pdbx_description
1 polymer ?
#
loop_
_entity_poly.entity_id
_entity_poly.type
_entity_poly.pdbx_seq_one_letter_code
_entity_poly.pdbx_strand_id
1 'polypeptide(L)'
;MHYHYKVLFINGTGYGENKILLNICKAAAFKDNDSVGNIFASHFKLYMFVLLALEFAALELCNSEWSNGKHEQSTFSEKQVGRDYLTHLTDIENWAEMNPEVVDKLRRKWYTRASSHLTGSGATANVQTHITLTQVDALHAELTGRTGDTNSETEQQVMGEGAEGGQD
;
A
#
# COMPACT_ATOMS: atom_id res chain seq x y z
N MET A 1 17.27 12.59 25.52
CA MET A 1 17.53 11.42 24.65
C MET A 1 17.05 11.82 23.26
N HIS A 2 17.96 12.13 22.33
CA HIS A 2 17.58 12.50 20.96
C HIS A 2 17.33 11.20 20.17
N TYR A 3 16.07 10.87 19.91
CA TYR A 3 15.75 9.74 19.06
C TYR A 3 16.13 10.08 17.62
N HIS A 4 17.15 9.40 17.09
CA HIS A 4 17.61 9.53 15.71
C HIS A 4 16.72 8.73 14.73
N TYR A 5 15.40 8.94 14.74
CA TYR A 5 14.51 8.40 13.68
C TYR A 5 14.56 9.23 12.38
N LYS A 6 15.25 10.39 12.40
CA LYS A 6 15.24 11.39 11.33
C LYS A 6 15.99 11.03 10.04
N VAL A 7 16.49 9.81 9.88
CA VAL A 7 17.47 9.56 8.82
C VAL A 7 16.83 8.84 7.63
N LEU A 8 15.85 9.52 7.01
CA LEU A 8 15.48 9.25 5.62
C LEU A 8 16.60 9.70 4.66
N PHE A 9 17.51 10.55 5.15
CA PHE A 9 18.69 11.06 4.44
C PHE A 9 19.91 11.03 5.36
N ILE A 10 20.93 10.22 5.05
CA ILE A 10 22.21 10.30 5.74
C ILE A 10 23.03 11.38 5.02
N ASN A 11 23.22 12.55 5.64
CA ASN A 11 24.03 13.65 5.11
C ASN A 11 23.62 14.11 3.69
N GLY A 12 22.32 14.11 3.38
CA GLY A 12 21.80 14.47 2.05
C GLY A 12 21.97 13.39 0.98
N THR A 13 22.27 12.15 1.36
CA THR A 13 22.44 11.00 0.45
C THR A 13 21.56 9.82 0.86
N GLY A 14 21.36 8.86 -0.06
CA GLY A 14 20.61 7.62 0.19
C GLY A 14 19.09 7.77 0.14
N TYR A 15 18.57 8.77 -0.59
CA TYR A 15 17.13 8.96 -0.76
C TYR A 15 16.48 7.70 -1.36
N GLY A 16 15.40 7.22 -0.73
CA GLY A 16 14.72 5.98 -1.11
C GLY A 16 15.45 4.68 -0.73
N GLU A 17 16.70 4.73 -0.24
CA GLU A 17 17.49 3.51 0.04
C GLU A 17 17.33 2.96 1.47
N ASN A 18 16.58 3.65 2.34
CA ASN A 18 16.35 3.20 3.69
C ASN A 18 15.57 1.86 3.69
N LYS A 19 16.12 0.85 4.37
CA LYS A 19 15.53 -0.50 4.45
C LYS A 19 14.11 -0.51 5.02
N ILE A 20 13.72 0.51 5.79
CA ILE A 20 12.36 0.65 6.30
C ILE A 20 11.32 0.69 5.19
N LEU A 21 11.62 1.37 4.07
CA LEU A 21 10.72 1.48 2.91
C LEU A 21 10.46 0.11 2.31
N LEU A 22 11.53 -0.70 2.13
CA LEU A 22 11.39 -2.08 1.67
C LEU A 22 10.57 -2.94 2.65
N ASN A 23 10.73 -2.73 3.95
CA ASN A 23 10.00 -3.50 4.97
C ASN A 23 8.51 -3.12 5.00
N ILE A 24 8.18 -1.84 4.85
CA ILE A 24 6.79 -1.37 4.74
C ILE A 24 6.16 -1.94 3.47
N CYS A 25 6.85 -1.81 2.33
CA CYS A 25 6.42 -2.38 1.05
C CYS A 25 6.13 -3.88 1.16
N LYS A 26 7.02 -4.63 1.82
CA LYS A 26 6.79 -6.06 2.12
C LYS A 26 5.53 -6.27 2.92
N ALA A 27 5.37 -5.55 4.03
CA ALA A 27 4.23 -5.73 4.93
C ALA A 27 2.89 -5.29 4.30
N ALA A 28 2.90 -4.27 3.46
CA ALA A 28 1.70 -3.66 2.88
C ALA A 28 1.26 -4.33 1.57
N ALA A 29 2.21 -4.66 0.69
CA ALA A 29 1.90 -5.11 -0.67
C ALA A 29 2.35 -6.55 -0.98
N PHE A 30 3.24 -7.15 -0.19
CA PHE A 30 3.83 -8.46 -0.47
C PHE A 30 3.90 -9.35 0.77
N LYS A 31 2.91 -9.27 1.67
CA LYS A 31 2.94 -9.98 2.96
C LYS A 31 2.88 -11.51 2.79
N ASP A 32 2.09 -11.95 1.83
CA ASP A 32 1.77 -13.34 1.53
C ASP A 32 1.36 -13.50 0.05
N ASN A 33 1.07 -14.73 -0.36
CA ASN A 33 0.72 -15.04 -1.76
C ASN A 33 -0.62 -14.41 -2.19
N ASP A 34 -1.47 -13.99 -1.26
CA ASP A 34 -2.76 -13.36 -1.53
C ASP A 34 -2.66 -11.82 -1.49
N SER A 35 -1.47 -11.27 -1.27
CA SER A 35 -1.24 -9.84 -1.23
C SER A 35 -1.36 -9.19 -2.62
N VAL A 36 -1.82 -7.94 -2.65
CA VAL A 36 -2.09 -7.18 -3.89
C VAL A 36 -0.88 -7.10 -4.84
N GLY A 37 0.34 -6.98 -4.30
CA GLY A 37 1.56 -6.95 -5.09
C GLY A 37 1.86 -8.28 -5.80
N ASN A 38 1.37 -9.40 -5.26
CA ASN A 38 1.47 -10.71 -5.91
C ASN A 38 0.33 -10.94 -6.92
N ILE A 39 -0.92 -10.60 -6.56
CA ILE A 39 -2.09 -10.74 -7.44
C ILE A 39 -1.95 -9.88 -8.70
N PHE A 40 -1.51 -8.63 -8.53
CA PHE A 40 -1.34 -7.65 -9.60
C PHE A 40 0.13 -7.47 -9.96
N ALA A 41 0.92 -8.55 -9.96
CA ALA A 41 2.37 -8.50 -10.16
C ALA A 41 2.79 -7.65 -11.37
N SER A 42 2.04 -7.71 -12.50
CA SER A 42 2.32 -6.91 -13.69
C SER A 42 2.28 -5.39 -13.47
N HIS A 43 1.45 -4.91 -12.55
CA HIS A 43 1.31 -3.49 -12.19
C HIS A 43 2.34 -3.06 -11.15
N PHE A 44 2.78 -4.00 -10.31
CA PHE A 44 3.79 -3.76 -9.28
C PHE A 44 5.23 -4.04 -9.74
N LYS A 45 5.44 -4.55 -10.97
CA LYS A 45 6.75 -4.82 -11.59
C LYS A 45 7.75 -3.67 -11.41
N LEU A 46 7.24 -2.44 -11.35
CA LEU A 46 7.98 -1.27 -10.91
C LEU A 46 7.31 -0.70 -9.67
N TYR A 47 8.10 -0.56 -8.60
CA TYR A 47 7.63 0.08 -7.38
C TYR A 47 7.08 1.47 -7.68
N MET A 48 5.77 1.69 -7.56
CA MET A 48 5.12 2.91 -8.06
C MET A 48 5.56 4.13 -7.24
N PHE A 49 5.85 5.26 -7.90
CA PHE A 49 6.21 6.50 -7.19
C PHE A 49 5.10 6.97 -6.25
N VAL A 50 3.85 6.82 -6.68
CA VAL A 50 2.64 7.05 -5.87
C VAL A 50 2.70 6.24 -4.56
N LEU A 51 3.06 4.96 -4.62
CA LEU A 51 3.12 4.12 -3.42
C LEU A 51 4.30 4.53 -2.53
N LEU A 52 5.44 4.85 -3.12
CA LEU A 52 6.61 5.33 -2.38
C LEU A 52 6.31 6.66 -1.67
N ALA A 53 5.64 7.61 -2.34
CA ALA A 53 5.22 8.88 -1.75
C ALA A 53 4.26 8.68 -0.58
N LEU A 54 3.33 7.73 -0.70
CA LEU A 54 2.41 7.37 0.36
C LEU A 54 3.14 6.79 1.58
N GLU A 55 4.15 5.95 1.37
CA GLU A 55 4.99 5.42 2.46
C GLU A 55 5.79 6.52 3.16
N PHE A 56 6.36 7.46 2.41
CA PHE A 56 7.06 8.60 3.00
C PHE A 56 6.12 9.45 3.86
N ALA A 57 4.92 9.75 3.36
CA ALA A 57 3.91 10.49 4.12
C ALA A 57 3.46 9.73 5.38
N ALA A 58 3.29 8.41 5.30
CA ALA A 58 2.96 7.58 6.46
C ALA A 58 4.09 7.57 7.50
N LEU A 59 5.35 7.49 7.06
CA LEU A 59 6.50 7.58 7.95
C LEU A 59 6.60 8.93 8.63
N GLU A 60 6.32 10.02 7.93
CA GLU A 60 6.28 11.36 8.53
C GLU A 60 5.16 11.50 9.55
N LEU A 61 3.96 10.97 9.26
CA LEU A 61 2.89 10.94 10.24
C LEU A 61 3.32 10.16 11.49
N CYS A 62 3.79 8.92 11.33
CA CYS A 62 4.28 8.10 12.45
C CYS A 62 5.36 8.83 13.25
N ASN A 63 6.29 9.51 12.60
CA ASN A 63 7.31 10.29 13.28
C ASN A 63 6.71 11.48 14.07
N SER A 64 5.68 12.12 13.51
CA SER A 64 4.98 13.23 14.17
C SER A 64 4.22 12.79 15.42
N GLU A 65 3.63 11.58 15.42
CA GLU A 65 2.91 11.00 16.55
C GLU A 65 3.81 10.77 17.78
N TRP A 66 5.12 10.64 17.56
CA TRP A 66 6.12 10.46 18.63
C TRP A 66 6.97 11.73 18.87
N SER A 67 6.65 12.84 18.22
CA SER A 67 7.51 14.04 18.18
C SER A 67 7.75 14.67 19.55
N ASN A 68 6.79 14.56 20.47
CA ASN A 68 6.90 15.10 21.83
C ASN A 68 7.43 14.07 22.86
N GLY A 69 7.88 12.90 22.40
CA GLY A 69 8.36 11.81 23.26
C GLY A 69 7.25 10.98 23.92
N LYS A 70 5.98 11.27 23.64
CA LYS A 70 4.81 10.44 23.94
C LYS A 70 4.12 10.06 22.63
N HIS A 71 3.43 8.93 22.62
CA HIS A 71 2.64 8.52 21.47
C HIS A 71 1.29 9.25 21.46
N GLU A 72 1.06 10.03 20.42
CA GLU A 72 -0.21 10.69 20.13
C GLU A 72 -0.73 10.20 18.80
N GLN A 73 -1.59 9.18 18.85
CA GLN A 73 -2.15 8.56 17.67
C GLN A 73 -2.93 9.58 16.83
N SER A 74 -2.57 9.67 15.57
CA SER A 74 -3.19 10.51 14.56
C SER A 74 -3.96 9.66 13.55
N THR A 75 -4.98 10.26 12.93
CA THR A 75 -5.70 9.58 11.85
C THR A 75 -4.95 9.77 10.53
N PHE A 76 -4.57 8.67 9.89
CA PHE A 76 -4.07 8.70 8.52
C PHE A 76 -5.23 9.02 7.56
N SER A 77 -5.31 10.29 7.13
CA SER A 77 -6.36 10.79 6.25
C SER A 77 -5.78 11.80 5.27
N GLU A 78 -6.39 11.93 4.09
CA GLU A 78 -5.95 12.89 3.06
C GLU A 78 -5.84 14.31 3.60
N LYS A 79 -6.79 14.74 4.44
CA LYS A 79 -6.74 16.05 5.11
C LYS A 79 -5.45 16.25 5.92
N GLN A 80 -4.96 15.19 6.55
CA GLN A 80 -3.81 15.23 7.44
C GLN A 80 -2.49 15.07 6.69
N VAL A 81 -2.40 14.13 5.74
CA VAL A 81 -1.14 13.74 5.09
C VAL A 81 -1.04 14.16 3.62
N GLY A 82 -2.11 14.69 3.03
CA GLY A 82 -2.18 14.95 1.59
C GLY A 82 -1.14 15.95 1.09
N ARG A 83 -0.82 16.98 1.89
CA ARG A 83 0.25 17.93 1.56
C ARG A 83 1.61 17.24 1.52
N ASP A 84 1.91 16.46 2.55
CA ASP A 84 3.20 15.78 2.68
C ASP A 84 3.34 14.73 1.57
N TYR A 85 2.28 13.98 1.29
CA TYR A 85 2.20 13.05 0.16
C TYR A 85 2.53 13.73 -1.19
N LEU A 86 1.90 14.86 -1.50
CA LEU A 86 2.17 15.59 -2.76
C LEU A 86 3.60 16.10 -2.81
N THR A 87 4.13 16.55 -1.68
CA THR A 87 5.53 17.01 -1.57
C THR A 87 6.50 15.87 -1.86
N HIS A 88 6.30 14.70 -1.22
CA HIS A 88 7.12 13.51 -1.47
C HIS A 88 6.99 13.02 -2.90
N LEU A 89 5.80 13.07 -3.50
CA LEU A 89 5.60 12.66 -4.88
C LEU A 89 6.44 13.52 -5.83
N THR A 90 6.39 14.85 -5.68
CA THR A 90 7.22 15.77 -6.46
C THR A 90 8.71 15.53 -6.22
N ASP A 91 9.14 15.31 -4.99
CA ASP A 91 10.56 15.03 -4.68
C ASP A 91 11.04 13.71 -5.30
N ILE A 92 10.21 12.67 -5.29
CA ILE A 92 10.50 11.38 -5.91
C ILE A 92 10.59 11.51 -7.43
N GLU A 93 9.68 12.27 -8.05
CA GLU A 93 9.70 12.53 -9.49
C GLU A 93 10.97 13.29 -9.87
N ASN A 94 11.30 14.37 -9.16
CA ASN A 94 12.54 15.13 -9.35
C ASN A 94 13.77 14.24 -9.18
N TRP A 95 13.83 13.41 -8.14
CA TRP A 95 14.91 12.46 -7.91
C TRP A 95 15.04 11.43 -9.04
N ALA A 96 13.91 10.93 -9.54
CA ALA A 96 13.88 10.00 -10.67
C ALA A 96 14.42 10.64 -11.95
N GLU A 97 14.13 11.91 -12.19
CA GLU A 97 14.63 12.66 -13.34
C GLU A 97 16.14 12.89 -13.30
N MET A 98 16.75 13.00 -12.11
CA MET A 98 18.20 13.18 -11.97
C MET A 98 19.00 12.00 -12.54
N ASN A 99 18.50 10.76 -12.39
CA ASN A 99 19.12 9.57 -12.99
C ASN A 99 18.09 8.45 -13.20
N PRO A 100 17.33 8.50 -14.31
CA PRO A 100 16.21 7.58 -14.55
C PRO A 100 16.63 6.11 -14.58
N GLU A 101 17.79 5.81 -15.16
CA GLU A 101 18.27 4.44 -15.29
C GLU A 101 18.60 3.81 -13.93
N VAL A 102 19.28 4.56 -13.05
CA VAL A 102 19.61 4.09 -11.70
C VAL A 102 18.36 3.94 -10.85
N VAL A 103 17.45 4.91 -10.89
CA VAL A 103 16.19 4.85 -10.13
C VAL A 103 15.33 3.68 -10.59
N ASP A 104 15.24 3.42 -11.89
CA ASP A 104 14.49 2.29 -12.43
C ASP A 104 15.11 0.93 -12.00
N LYS A 105 16.45 0.83 -11.98
CA LYS A 105 17.15 -0.33 -11.41
C LYS A 105 16.89 -0.51 -9.92
N LEU A 106 16.86 0.58 -9.14
CA LEU A 106 16.54 0.54 -7.71
C LEU A 106 15.12 0.04 -7.47
N ARG A 107 14.14 0.58 -8.20
CA ARG A 107 12.72 0.18 -8.09
C ARG A 107 12.50 -1.29 -8.40
N ARG A 108 13.12 -1.79 -9.48
CA ARG A 108 13.09 -3.23 -9.81
C ARG A 108 13.70 -4.08 -8.70
N LYS A 109 14.84 -3.62 -8.15
CA LYS A 109 15.51 -4.31 -7.03
C LYS A 109 14.66 -4.33 -5.77
N TRP A 110 13.92 -3.26 -5.45
CA TRP A 110 12.98 -3.23 -4.33
C TRP A 110 11.84 -4.21 -4.53
N TYR A 111 11.19 -4.18 -5.70
CA TYR A 111 10.15 -5.13 -6.07
C TYR A 111 10.63 -6.58 -5.88
N THR A 112 11.74 -6.95 -6.52
CA THR A 112 12.29 -8.31 -6.43
C THR A 112 12.60 -8.72 -5.00
N ARG A 113 13.12 -7.79 -4.18
CA ARG A 113 13.42 -8.07 -2.76
C ARG A 113 12.16 -8.14 -1.91
N ALA A 114 11.13 -7.37 -2.23
CA ALA A 114 9.87 -7.38 -1.52
C ALA A 114 9.16 -8.72 -1.74
N SER A 115 9.09 -9.16 -3.00
CA SER A 115 8.42 -10.40 -3.40
C SER A 115 9.25 -11.67 -3.21
N SER A 116 10.53 -11.57 -2.81
CA SER A 116 11.47 -12.71 -2.86
C SER A 116 11.10 -13.94 -2.02
N HIS A 117 10.22 -13.76 -1.04
CA HIS A 117 9.79 -14.80 -0.10
C HIS A 117 8.47 -15.45 -0.50
N LEU A 118 7.82 -14.94 -1.55
CA LEU A 118 6.57 -15.47 -2.07
C LEU A 118 6.88 -16.69 -2.96
N THR A 119 6.15 -17.78 -2.74
CA THR A 119 6.29 -19.03 -3.48
C THR A 119 5.20 -19.11 -4.54
N GLY A 120 5.63 -19.17 -5.81
CA GLY A 120 4.73 -19.05 -6.95
C GLY A 120 5.22 -17.91 -7.82
N SER A 121 6.05 -18.25 -8.81
CA SER A 121 6.50 -17.33 -9.85
C SER A 121 5.30 -16.51 -10.33
N GLY A 122 5.43 -15.18 -10.22
CA GLY A 122 4.34 -14.22 -10.33
C GLY A 122 3.26 -14.72 -11.26
N ALA A 123 2.08 -14.99 -10.70
CA ALA A 123 0.91 -15.20 -11.51
C ALA A 123 0.80 -13.97 -12.39
N THR A 124 1.25 -14.09 -13.63
CA THR A 124 0.71 -13.36 -14.75
C THR A 124 -0.71 -13.87 -14.93
N ALA A 125 -1.52 -13.79 -13.88
CA ALA A 125 -2.92 -13.56 -14.07
C ALA A 125 -2.92 -12.30 -14.93
N ASN A 126 -3.32 -12.47 -16.18
CA ASN A 126 -3.67 -11.35 -17.02
C ASN A 126 -4.91 -10.75 -16.36
N VAL A 127 -4.70 -10.05 -15.24
CA VAL A 127 -5.78 -9.48 -14.47
C VAL A 127 -6.30 -8.37 -15.35
N GLN A 128 -7.48 -8.58 -15.89
CA GLN A 128 -8.12 -7.60 -16.73
C GLN A 128 -8.36 -6.35 -15.88
N THR A 129 -7.65 -5.26 -16.20
CA THR A 129 -7.68 -4.02 -15.42
C THR A 129 -8.59 -2.93 -16.00
N HIS A 130 -9.24 -3.24 -17.13
CA HIS A 130 -10.17 -2.35 -17.79
C HIS A 130 -11.48 -3.07 -18.07
N ILE A 131 -12.58 -2.32 -18.01
CA ILE A 131 -13.90 -2.81 -18.39
C ILE A 131 -13.87 -3.12 -19.90
N THR A 132 -14.22 -4.34 -20.29
CA THR A 132 -14.46 -4.67 -21.71
C THR A 132 -15.92 -4.46 -22.07
N LEU A 133 -16.19 -4.23 -23.36
CA LEU A 133 -17.56 -4.06 -23.86
C LEU A 133 -18.46 -5.26 -23.51
N THR A 134 -17.90 -6.47 -23.42
CA THR A 134 -18.63 -7.69 -23.03
C THR A 134 -18.98 -7.76 -21.55
N GLN A 135 -18.42 -6.89 -20.72
CA GLN A 135 -18.72 -6.81 -19.28
C GLN A 135 -19.67 -5.66 -18.93
N VAL A 136 -19.86 -4.70 -19.85
CA VAL A 136 -20.65 -3.49 -19.62
C VAL A 136 -22.09 -3.83 -19.18
N ASP A 137 -22.75 -4.77 -19.85
CA ASP A 137 -24.13 -5.15 -19.51
C ASP A 137 -24.22 -5.82 -18.13
N ALA A 138 -23.25 -6.68 -17.79
CA ALA A 138 -23.19 -7.33 -16.49
C ALA A 138 -22.91 -6.32 -15.35
N LEU A 139 -22.00 -5.37 -15.58
CA LEU A 139 -21.69 -4.29 -14.64
C LEU A 139 -22.87 -3.32 -14.49
N HIS A 140 -23.60 -3.02 -15.56
CA HIS A 140 -24.84 -2.23 -15.49
C HIS A 140 -25.90 -2.94 -14.66
N ALA A 141 -26.09 -4.24 -14.86
CA ALA A 141 -27.02 -5.03 -14.05
C ALA A 141 -26.64 -5.04 -12.56
N GLU A 142 -25.34 -5.17 -12.25
CA GLU A 142 -24.83 -5.05 -10.87
C GLU A 142 -25.10 -3.66 -10.27
N LEU A 143 -24.76 -2.59 -10.99
CA LEU A 143 -24.90 -1.21 -10.52
C LEU A 143 -26.36 -0.81 -10.33
N THR A 144 -27.29 -1.33 -11.15
CA THR A 144 -28.72 -1.04 -11.02
C THR A 144 -29.28 -1.55 -9.69
N GLY A 145 -28.65 -2.55 -9.08
CA GLY A 145 -29.00 -3.04 -7.74
C GLY A 145 -28.34 -2.29 -6.58
N ARG A 146 -27.49 -1.29 -6.82
CA ARG A 146 -26.73 -0.57 -5.79
C ARG A 146 -27.24 0.86 -5.66
N THR A 147 -27.60 1.27 -4.45
CA THR A 147 -28.05 2.65 -4.15
C THR A 147 -26.92 3.66 -4.06
N GLY A 148 -25.66 3.19 -3.98
CA GLY A 148 -24.48 4.06 -3.86
C GLY A 148 -24.27 4.62 -2.46
N ASP A 149 -25.18 4.36 -1.52
CA ASP A 149 -24.95 4.62 -0.11
C ASP A 149 -23.96 3.58 0.41
N THR A 150 -22.79 4.04 0.86
CA THR A 150 -21.77 3.21 1.49
C THR A 150 -22.39 2.46 2.66
N ASN A 151 -22.70 1.16 2.49
CA ASN A 151 -23.07 0.30 3.61
C ASN A 151 -21.89 0.28 4.57
N SER A 152 -22.02 1.04 5.66
CA SER A 152 -21.16 0.92 6.82
C SER A 152 -21.12 -0.55 7.22
N GLU A 153 -19.89 -1.01 7.42
CA GLU A 153 -19.49 -2.37 7.79
C GLU A 153 -20.51 -3.00 8.76
N THR A 154 -21.32 -3.93 8.25
CA THR A 154 -21.94 -4.94 9.12
C THR A 154 -21.01 -6.14 9.08
N GLU A 155 -19.97 -6.10 9.90
CA GLU A 155 -19.19 -7.28 10.23
C GLU A 155 -20.17 -8.36 10.68
N GLN A 156 -20.18 -9.50 9.97
CA GLN A 156 -20.93 -10.66 10.40
C GLN A 156 -20.37 -11.12 11.76
N GLN A 157 -21.05 -10.72 12.83
CA GLN A 157 -21.02 -11.45 14.09
C GLN A 157 -21.45 -12.88 13.79
N VAL A 158 -20.48 -13.80 13.75
CA VAL A 158 -20.74 -15.23 13.86
C VAL A 158 -21.25 -15.48 15.29
N MET A 159 -22.54 -15.24 15.50
CA MET A 159 -23.30 -15.75 16.64
C MET A 159 -23.46 -17.25 16.42
N GLY A 160 -22.60 -18.04 17.06
CA GLY A 160 -22.81 -19.47 17.22
C GLY A 160 -23.98 -19.72 18.17
N GLU A 161 -25.22 -19.71 17.64
CA GLU A 161 -26.36 -20.35 18.28
C GLU A 161 -26.29 -21.85 18.00
N GLY A 162 -25.74 -22.61 18.95
CA GLY A 162 -25.96 -24.04 19.06
C GLY A 162 -27.01 -24.30 20.13
N ALA A 163 -28.28 -24.26 19.75
CA ALA A 163 -29.40 -24.70 20.59
C ALA A 163 -30.40 -25.52 19.78
N GLU A 164 -30.14 -26.83 19.65
CA GLU A 164 -31.15 -27.88 19.41
C GLU A 164 -30.60 -29.18 20.05
N GLY A 165 -31.32 -29.98 20.83
CA GLY A 165 -32.74 -30.01 21.12
C GLY A 165 -33.04 -30.91 22.32
N GLY A 166 -34.28 -30.85 22.79
CA GLY A 166 -34.82 -31.75 23.81
C GLY A 166 -35.72 -32.85 23.24
N GLN A 167 -36.04 -33.79 24.13
CA GLN A 167 -37.05 -34.88 24.08
C GLN A 167 -36.65 -36.09 23.23
N ASP A 168 -36.66 -37.33 23.73
CA ASP A 168 -37.51 -37.96 24.76
C ASP A 168 -36.78 -38.50 26.01
#